data_AF-A0AAV6L8J5-F1
#
_entry.id   AF-A0AAV6L8J5-F1
#
_cell.length_a   1.000
_cell.length_b   1.000
_cell.length_c   1.000
_cell.angle_alpha   90.00
_cell.angle_beta   90.00
_cell.angle_gamma   90.00
#
_symmetry.space_group_name_H-M   'P 1'
#
loop_
_entity.id
_entity.type
_entity.pdbx_description
1 polymer ?
#
loop_
_entity_poly.entity_id
_entity_poly.type
_entity_poly.pdbx_seq_one_letter_code
_entity_poly.pdbx_strand_id
1 'polypeptide(L)'
;MGFSPLSWEERLAICIGAARGLYHLHFGTNQRFIHRDVKTTNILIDENWVAKISDFGLSKGPTSLSITHITTEVKGTFGYFDPEYFITQRLTTKSDVYAFGVVLLEVLCGRAAVDRKLGEEQMSLATWAQQCIKEGKLAGVIDPSLSGQIAPRCLKSFAVLAKNCLQKSPKSRPTMAEVLHSLELALVSQQRRRTEGIMMKSFPSKIDRWLKEMKNISSSSGQSKDLQSFSEDPEILFKYIKVAAKAGQIDKVERVTRESNFYNPEKTKKFLMKAKLRDARPLINVCDRFGFVPELTQYLYSNNMLSDIEGYVQKENPGNAPLVVGQLLDDKCPEDFIKGLILSSRSLLTIEPLVAEFEKRNRLQLLTQFLEHLGSEGSQDVHVHNALGKIIIDSNNNPEHFLTTNPYYDSRVVGKYCEERDPTLAVVAYHRGQCDKELINVTNKHALFKLQARYVVERMDGDLWEMVLNPENEFRRQLIDQVESTEGNSLHQRRSWIPRRPINAN
;
A
#
# COMPACT_ATOMS: atom_id res chain seq x y z
N MET A 1 -40.37 -29.34 20.79
CA MET A 1 -39.53 -29.00 19.63
C MET A 1 -38.08 -29.06 20.07
N GLY A 2 -37.30 -30.03 19.58
CA GLY A 2 -35.91 -30.19 19.98
C GLY A 2 -35.02 -29.29 19.13
N PHE A 3 -34.67 -28.10 19.64
CA PHE A 3 -33.64 -27.28 19.02
C PHE A 3 -32.29 -27.98 19.17
N SER A 4 -31.49 -28.04 18.10
CA SER A 4 -30.11 -28.47 18.18
C SER A 4 -29.32 -27.54 19.12
N PRO A 5 -28.43 -28.05 19.99
CA PRO A 5 -27.60 -27.21 20.85
C PRO A 5 -26.80 -26.19 20.05
N LEU A 6 -26.67 -24.97 20.57
CA LEU A 6 -25.88 -23.91 19.94
C LEU A 6 -24.41 -24.31 19.85
N SER A 7 -23.82 -24.10 18.68
CA SER A 7 -22.39 -24.26 18.44
C SER A 7 -21.58 -23.27 19.26
N TRP A 8 -20.28 -23.56 19.44
CA TRP A 8 -19.40 -22.64 20.16
C TRP A 8 -19.29 -21.25 19.49
N GLU A 9 -19.29 -21.18 18.16
CA GLU A 9 -19.19 -19.91 17.43
C GLU A 9 -20.44 -19.04 17.65
N GLU A 10 -21.64 -19.65 17.65
CA GLU A 10 -22.91 -18.96 17.95
C GLU A 10 -22.95 -18.46 19.39
N ARG A 11 -22.58 -19.32 20.35
CA ARG A 11 -22.48 -18.96 21.77
C ARG A 11 -21.54 -17.77 21.98
N LEU A 12 -20.39 -17.78 21.32
CA LEU A 12 -19.41 -16.70 21.42
C LEU A 12 -19.89 -15.40 20.77
N ALA A 13 -20.60 -15.48 19.63
CA ALA A 13 -21.22 -14.33 18.98
C ALA A 13 -22.31 -13.69 19.88
N ILE A 14 -23.11 -14.49 20.57
CA ILE A 14 -24.10 -14.02 21.55
C ILE A 14 -23.41 -13.28 22.69
N CYS A 15 -22.32 -13.82 23.26
CA CYS A 15 -21.54 -13.13 24.29
C CYS A 15 -21.00 -11.78 23.80
N ILE A 16 -20.50 -11.72 22.56
CA ILE A 16 -20.00 -10.47 21.96
C ILE A 16 -21.12 -9.44 21.82
N GLY A 17 -22.29 -9.84 21.31
CA GLY A 17 -23.45 -8.94 21.18
C GLY A 17 -23.92 -8.39 22.53
N ALA A 18 -24.02 -9.26 23.53
CA ALA A 18 -24.37 -8.85 24.90
C ALA A 18 -23.32 -7.91 25.52
N ALA A 19 -22.02 -8.19 25.33
CA ALA A 19 -20.93 -7.33 25.80
C ALA A 19 -20.96 -5.96 25.13
N ARG A 20 -21.28 -5.88 23.83
CA ARG A 20 -21.47 -4.60 23.11
C ARG A 20 -22.62 -3.79 23.70
N GLY A 21 -23.75 -4.42 24.00
CA GLY A 21 -24.90 -3.76 24.64
C GLY A 21 -24.54 -3.15 26.00
N LEU A 22 -23.87 -3.92 26.85
CA LEU A 22 -23.42 -3.45 28.17
C LEU A 22 -22.33 -2.37 28.07
N TYR A 23 -21.39 -2.50 27.13
CA TYR A 23 -20.39 -1.47 26.85
C TYR A 23 -21.07 -0.15 26.44
N HIS A 24 -22.07 -0.21 25.56
CA HIS A 24 -22.84 0.96 25.15
C HIS A 24 -23.57 1.60 26.35
N LEU A 25 -24.16 0.80 27.24
CA LEU A 25 -24.80 1.29 28.45
C LEU A 25 -23.82 2.02 29.40
N HIS A 26 -22.60 1.50 29.52
CA HIS A 26 -21.57 2.03 30.43
C HIS A 26 -20.83 3.25 29.88
N PHE A 27 -20.60 3.33 28.57
CA PHE A 27 -19.72 4.33 27.94
C PHE A 27 -20.27 4.96 26.66
N GLY A 28 -21.27 4.36 26.02
CA GLY A 28 -21.77 4.78 24.72
C GLY A 28 -22.88 5.83 24.75
N THR A 29 -23.32 6.26 25.94
CA THR A 29 -24.30 7.35 26.08
C THR A 29 -23.72 8.50 26.91
N ASN A 30 -24.31 9.69 26.81
CA ASN A 30 -23.89 10.89 27.56
C ASN A 30 -23.96 10.72 29.08
N GLN A 31 -24.61 9.65 29.58
CA GLN A 31 -24.69 9.28 30.98
C GLN A 31 -24.27 7.81 31.17
N ARG A 32 -23.61 7.48 32.28
CA ARG A 32 -23.21 6.09 32.55
C ARG A 32 -24.35 5.34 33.21
N PHE A 33 -24.97 4.37 32.56
CA PHE A 33 -26.01 3.54 33.19
C PHE A 33 -25.44 2.20 33.64
N ILE A 34 -25.94 1.70 34.77
CA ILE A 34 -25.63 0.37 35.31
C ILE A 34 -26.89 -0.47 35.20
N HIS A 35 -26.81 -1.62 34.53
CA HIS A 35 -27.96 -2.48 34.24
C HIS A 35 -28.53 -3.11 35.51
N ARG A 36 -27.64 -3.59 36.38
CA ARG A 36 -27.91 -4.17 37.72
C ARG A 36 -28.57 -5.55 37.75
N ASP A 37 -29.23 -5.98 36.67
CA ASP A 37 -29.82 -7.32 36.56
C ASP A 37 -29.38 -8.06 35.29
N VAL A 38 -28.07 -8.11 35.05
CA VAL A 38 -27.49 -8.87 33.93
C VAL A 38 -27.57 -10.37 34.22
N LYS A 39 -28.28 -11.11 33.36
CA LYS A 39 -28.45 -12.56 33.43
C LYS A 39 -28.83 -13.12 32.06
N THR A 40 -28.69 -14.43 31.87
CA THR A 40 -29.00 -15.08 30.58
C THR A 40 -30.45 -14.88 30.13
N THR A 41 -31.41 -14.83 31.04
CA THR A 41 -32.83 -14.57 30.70
C THR A 41 -33.14 -13.15 30.26
N ASN A 42 -32.23 -12.19 30.53
CA ASN A 42 -32.32 -10.79 30.11
C ASN A 42 -31.44 -10.48 28.88
N ILE A 43 -30.90 -11.52 28.23
CA ILE A 43 -30.19 -11.42 26.96
C ILE A 43 -31.05 -12.12 25.91
N LEU A 44 -31.82 -11.33 25.17
CA LEU A 44 -32.71 -11.82 24.12
C LEU A 44 -31.94 -12.04 22.83
N ILE A 45 -32.43 -12.96 22.00
CA ILE A 45 -31.86 -13.26 20.68
C ILE A 45 -32.99 -13.03 19.66
N ASP A 46 -32.72 -12.21 18.65
CA ASP A 46 -33.69 -11.96 17.57
C ASP A 46 -33.62 -13.02 16.46
N GLU A 47 -34.49 -12.87 15.46
CA GLU A 47 -34.57 -13.73 14.28
C GLU A 47 -33.27 -13.83 13.46
N ASN A 48 -32.38 -12.84 13.59
CA ASN A 48 -31.08 -12.79 12.93
C ASN A 48 -29.94 -13.30 13.83
N TRP A 49 -30.27 -13.97 14.95
CA TRP A 49 -29.31 -14.46 15.95
C TRP A 49 -28.49 -13.35 16.62
N VAL A 50 -29.01 -12.12 16.66
CA VAL A 50 -28.34 -10.99 17.30
C VAL A 50 -28.80 -10.88 18.76
N ALA A 51 -27.82 -10.88 19.67
CA ALA A 51 -28.07 -10.70 21.10
C ALA A 51 -28.39 -9.24 21.45
N LYS A 52 -29.43 -9.02 22.27
CA LYS A 52 -29.87 -7.72 22.76
C LYS A 52 -30.11 -7.77 24.27
N ILE A 53 -29.65 -6.75 24.99
CA ILE A 53 -29.88 -6.60 26.43
C ILE A 53 -31.31 -6.06 26.65
N SER A 54 -32.04 -6.66 27.59
CA SER A 54 -33.41 -6.29 27.94
C SER A 54 -33.59 -6.11 29.44
N ASP A 55 -34.77 -5.64 29.85
CA ASP A 55 -35.18 -5.49 31.25
C ASP A 55 -34.35 -4.46 32.05
N PHE A 56 -34.52 -3.20 31.68
CA PHE A 56 -33.90 -2.05 32.32
C PHE A 56 -34.65 -1.58 33.57
N GLY A 57 -35.63 -2.35 34.10
CA GLY A 57 -36.47 -1.94 35.23
C GLY A 57 -35.72 -1.69 36.53
N LEU A 58 -34.51 -2.25 36.66
CA LEU A 58 -33.61 -2.07 37.80
C LEU A 58 -32.40 -1.16 37.51
N SER A 59 -32.28 -0.69 36.27
CA SER A 59 -31.14 0.08 35.81
C SER A 59 -31.03 1.42 36.55
N LYS A 60 -29.79 1.88 36.77
CA LYS A 60 -29.52 3.10 37.53
C LYS A 60 -28.38 3.90 36.92
N GLY A 61 -28.57 5.21 36.76
CA GLY A 61 -27.52 6.15 36.37
C GLY A 61 -27.12 7.05 37.54
N PRO A 62 -25.88 7.53 37.60
CA PRO A 62 -25.47 8.52 38.59
C PRO A 62 -26.09 9.88 38.26
N THR A 63 -26.39 10.68 39.28
CA THR A 63 -26.90 12.05 39.13
C THR A 63 -25.83 13.03 38.62
N SER A 64 -24.56 12.65 38.64
CA SER A 64 -23.41 13.42 38.12
C SER A 64 -22.33 12.47 37.59
N LEU A 65 -21.62 12.89 36.53
CA LEU A 65 -20.54 12.13 35.91
C LEU A 65 -19.29 11.94 36.81
N SER A 66 -19.16 12.73 37.88
CA SER A 66 -18.06 12.61 38.85
C SER A 66 -18.25 11.47 39.86
N ILE A 67 -19.45 10.90 39.93
CA ILE A 67 -19.79 9.84 40.89
C ILE A 67 -19.31 8.48 40.35
N THR A 68 -18.43 7.82 41.12
CA THR A 68 -17.83 6.53 40.76
C THR A 68 -18.65 5.30 41.18
N HIS A 69 -19.65 5.48 42.04
CA HIS A 69 -20.52 4.42 42.55
C HIS A 69 -21.87 4.98 43.01
N ILE A 70 -22.92 4.16 43.01
CA ILE A 70 -24.25 4.52 43.50
C ILE A 70 -24.55 3.72 44.77
N THR A 71 -24.70 4.39 45.90
CA THR A 71 -25.17 3.72 47.13
C THR A 71 -26.67 3.47 47.02
N THR A 72 -27.07 2.20 47.10
CA THR A 72 -28.47 1.80 46.93
C THR A 72 -28.71 0.42 47.54
N GLU A 73 -29.95 0.15 47.97
CA GLU A 73 -30.38 -1.19 48.39
C GLU A 73 -29.95 -2.27 47.40
N VAL A 74 -29.71 -3.49 47.86
CA VAL A 74 -29.35 -4.59 46.97
C VAL A 74 -30.56 -5.04 46.17
N LYS A 75 -30.49 -4.95 44.83
CA LYS A 75 -31.49 -5.50 43.89
C LYS A 75 -30.80 -6.23 42.76
N GLY A 76 -31.43 -7.26 42.22
CA GLY A 76 -30.93 -8.13 41.16
C GLY A 76 -31.28 -9.59 41.42
N THR A 77 -30.78 -10.48 40.57
CA THR A 77 -31.07 -11.92 40.64
C THR A 77 -30.00 -12.70 41.41
N PHE A 78 -30.43 -13.53 42.36
CA PHE A 78 -29.56 -14.41 43.13
C PHE A 78 -28.76 -15.36 42.22
N GLY A 79 -27.45 -15.48 42.46
CA GLY A 79 -26.50 -16.19 41.58
C GLY A 79 -25.64 -15.27 40.71
N TYR A 80 -26.12 -14.07 40.39
CA TYR A 80 -25.40 -13.07 39.59
C TYR A 80 -24.85 -11.91 40.43
N PHE A 81 -25.16 -11.88 41.73
CA PHE A 81 -24.78 -10.79 42.62
C PHE A 81 -23.27 -10.61 42.70
N ASP A 82 -22.83 -9.39 42.39
CA ASP A 82 -21.51 -8.91 42.76
C ASP A 82 -21.36 -8.94 44.29
N PRO A 83 -20.41 -9.73 44.85
CA PRO A 83 -20.25 -9.87 46.28
C PRO A 83 -19.89 -8.55 46.96
N GLU A 84 -19.15 -7.65 46.29
CA GLU A 84 -18.79 -6.36 46.88
C GLU A 84 -20.00 -5.43 46.91
N TYR A 85 -20.82 -5.41 45.86
CA TYR A 85 -22.09 -4.68 45.87
C TYR A 85 -23.05 -5.22 46.93
N PHE A 86 -23.15 -6.54 47.07
CA PHE A 86 -24.01 -7.19 48.06
C PHE A 86 -23.64 -6.79 49.49
N ILE A 87 -22.34 -6.74 49.81
CA ILE A 87 -21.85 -6.40 51.15
C ILE A 87 -21.88 -4.89 51.41
N THR A 88 -21.40 -4.09 50.45
CA THR A 88 -21.16 -2.65 50.66
C THR A 88 -22.32 -1.77 50.24
N GLN A 89 -23.30 -2.32 49.53
CA GLN A 89 -24.40 -1.58 48.89
C GLN A 89 -23.92 -0.53 47.86
N ARG A 90 -22.66 -0.60 47.41
CA ARG A 90 -22.08 0.30 46.40
C ARG A 90 -22.18 -0.33 45.02
N LEU A 91 -23.13 0.15 44.23
CA LEU A 91 -23.34 -0.31 42.86
C LEU A 91 -22.37 0.41 41.91
N THR A 92 -21.70 -0.35 41.04
CA THR A 92 -20.79 0.20 40.02
C THR A 92 -20.99 -0.51 38.68
N THR A 93 -20.42 0.03 37.60
CA THR A 93 -20.38 -0.67 36.30
C THR A 93 -19.65 -2.01 36.39
N LYS A 94 -18.73 -2.17 37.36
CA LYS A 94 -18.05 -3.44 37.63
C LYS A 94 -18.95 -4.49 38.28
N SER A 95 -20.12 -4.10 38.81
CA SER A 95 -21.13 -5.04 39.27
C SER A 95 -21.79 -5.76 38.09
N ASP A 96 -22.06 -5.05 37.00
CA ASP A 96 -22.52 -5.68 35.74
C ASP A 96 -21.44 -6.58 35.14
N VAL A 97 -20.15 -6.21 35.24
CA VAL A 97 -19.04 -7.05 34.77
C VAL A 97 -19.00 -8.38 35.53
N TYR A 98 -19.24 -8.38 36.84
CA TYR A 98 -19.30 -9.61 37.63
C TYR A 98 -20.45 -10.51 37.16
N ALA A 99 -21.65 -9.94 37.07
CA ALA A 99 -22.84 -10.64 36.61
C ALA A 99 -22.65 -11.20 35.17
N PHE A 100 -22.02 -10.43 34.28
CA PHE A 100 -21.65 -10.90 32.95
C PHE A 100 -20.62 -12.04 32.99
N GLY A 101 -19.69 -12.04 33.95
CA GLY A 101 -18.78 -13.16 34.20
C GLY A 101 -19.52 -14.47 34.53
N VAL A 102 -20.64 -14.40 35.25
CA VAL A 102 -21.52 -15.56 35.51
C VAL A 102 -22.18 -16.02 34.21
N VAL A 103 -22.69 -15.09 33.39
CA VAL A 103 -23.25 -15.39 32.06
C VAL A 103 -22.22 -16.12 31.18
N LEU A 104 -20.96 -15.68 31.15
CA LEU A 104 -19.90 -16.36 30.39
C LEU A 104 -19.72 -17.82 30.85
N LEU A 105 -19.79 -18.07 32.16
CA LEU A 105 -19.72 -19.45 32.69
C LEU A 105 -20.94 -20.28 32.33
N GLU A 106 -22.15 -19.73 32.37
CA GLU A 106 -23.36 -20.44 31.93
C GLU A 106 -23.24 -20.86 30.46
N VAL A 107 -22.75 -19.96 29.61
CA VAL A 107 -22.54 -20.24 28.19
C VAL A 107 -21.49 -21.33 27.97
N LEU A 108 -20.42 -21.35 28.75
CA LEU A 108 -19.36 -22.37 28.64
C LEU A 108 -19.77 -23.73 29.21
N CYS A 109 -20.50 -23.73 30.33
CA CYS A 109 -20.79 -24.93 31.10
C CYS A 109 -22.15 -25.57 30.77
N GLY A 110 -23.07 -24.81 30.15
CA GLY A 110 -24.44 -25.26 29.90
C GLY A 110 -25.23 -25.51 31.19
N ARG A 111 -24.83 -24.87 32.30
CA ARG A 111 -25.42 -25.01 33.64
C ARG A 111 -26.03 -23.68 34.07
N ALA A 112 -27.13 -23.75 34.83
CA ALA A 112 -27.73 -22.57 35.44
C ALA A 112 -26.80 -21.96 36.51
N ALA A 113 -26.85 -20.63 36.68
CA ALA A 113 -26.07 -19.91 37.68
C ALA A 113 -26.21 -20.47 39.11
N VAL A 114 -27.42 -20.97 39.44
CA VAL A 114 -27.72 -21.67 40.69
C VAL A 114 -28.48 -22.95 40.40
N ASP A 115 -27.97 -24.09 40.88
CA ASP A 115 -28.68 -25.38 40.82
C ASP A 115 -28.78 -26.01 42.20
N ARG A 116 -29.98 -25.93 42.79
CA ARG A 116 -30.28 -26.44 44.14
C ARG A 116 -30.28 -27.97 44.24
N LYS A 117 -30.24 -28.69 43.11
CA LYS A 117 -30.21 -30.16 43.10
C LYS A 117 -28.80 -30.70 43.38
N LEU A 118 -27.78 -29.85 43.27
CA LEU A 118 -26.38 -30.21 43.50
C LEU A 118 -25.97 -29.91 44.94
N GLY A 119 -24.90 -30.56 45.41
CA GLY A 119 -24.32 -30.29 46.73
C GLY A 119 -23.84 -28.85 46.88
N GLU A 120 -23.69 -28.38 48.12
CA GLU A 120 -23.39 -26.99 48.46
C GLU A 120 -22.19 -26.41 47.69
N GLU A 121 -21.12 -27.18 47.51
CA GLU A 121 -19.92 -26.76 46.79
C GLU A 121 -20.14 -26.51 45.29
N GLN A 122 -21.14 -27.15 44.69
CA GLN A 122 -21.46 -27.04 43.27
C GLN A 122 -22.73 -26.24 42.98
N MET A 123 -23.46 -25.82 44.01
CA MET A 123 -24.73 -25.10 43.88
C MET A 123 -24.56 -23.76 43.17
N SER A 124 -23.48 -23.04 43.46
CA SER A 124 -23.11 -21.79 42.78
C SER A 124 -22.16 -22.08 41.61
N LEU A 125 -22.63 -21.82 40.39
CA LEU A 125 -21.80 -22.02 39.19
C LEU A 125 -20.53 -21.18 39.24
N ALA A 126 -20.62 -19.93 39.68
CA ALA A 126 -19.49 -19.01 39.75
C ALA A 126 -18.39 -19.56 40.67
N THR A 127 -18.76 -19.98 41.88
CA THR A 127 -17.82 -20.51 42.88
C THR A 127 -17.17 -21.80 42.39
N TRP A 128 -18.00 -22.74 41.91
CA TRP A 128 -17.53 -24.04 41.43
C TRP A 128 -16.61 -23.91 40.22
N ALA A 129 -17.01 -23.16 39.19
CA ALA A 129 -16.21 -23.03 37.98
C ALA A 129 -14.90 -22.26 38.24
N GLN A 130 -14.91 -21.24 39.11
CA GLN A 130 -13.67 -20.57 39.52
C GLN A 130 -12.69 -21.53 40.19
N GLN A 131 -13.17 -22.44 41.04
CA GLN A 131 -12.34 -23.46 41.67
C GLN A 131 -11.77 -24.43 40.64
N CYS A 132 -12.60 -24.95 39.73
CA CYS A 132 -12.13 -25.83 38.66
C CYS A 132 -11.10 -25.15 37.73
N ILE A 133 -11.31 -23.88 37.38
CA ILE A 133 -10.35 -23.08 36.59
C ILE A 133 -9.03 -22.92 37.35
N LYS A 134 -9.08 -22.68 38.67
CA LYS A 134 -7.89 -22.54 39.52
C LYS A 134 -7.09 -23.85 39.61
N GLU A 135 -7.78 -24.98 39.68
CA GLU A 135 -7.18 -26.32 39.72
C GLU A 135 -6.74 -26.85 38.35
N GLY A 136 -6.94 -26.09 37.27
CA GLY A 136 -6.60 -26.50 35.91
C GLY A 136 -7.56 -27.55 35.31
N LYS A 137 -8.69 -27.84 35.96
CA LYS A 137 -9.70 -28.82 35.55
C LYS A 137 -10.71 -28.25 34.55
N LEU A 138 -10.24 -27.47 33.57
CA LEU A 138 -11.10 -26.73 32.65
C LEU A 138 -11.91 -27.67 31.72
N ALA A 139 -11.37 -28.82 31.34
CA ALA A 139 -12.07 -29.76 30.47
C ALA A 139 -13.35 -30.34 31.10
N GLY A 140 -13.36 -30.50 32.44
CA GLY A 140 -14.50 -31.08 33.17
C GLY A 140 -15.66 -30.10 33.40
N VAL A 141 -15.49 -28.82 33.09
CA VAL A 141 -16.56 -27.82 33.24
C VAL A 141 -17.24 -27.45 31.93
N ILE A 142 -16.69 -27.87 30.79
CA ILE A 142 -17.22 -27.53 29.47
C ILE A 142 -18.50 -28.34 29.22
N ASP A 143 -19.51 -27.67 28.69
CA ASP A 143 -20.74 -28.30 28.23
C ASP A 143 -20.41 -29.48 27.28
N PRO A 144 -20.90 -30.71 27.56
CA PRO A 144 -20.63 -31.88 26.72
C PRO A 144 -20.97 -31.68 25.24
N SER A 145 -21.99 -30.86 24.93
CA SER A 145 -22.38 -30.54 23.55
C SER A 145 -21.31 -29.75 22.78
N LEU A 146 -20.36 -29.10 23.49
CA LEU A 146 -19.25 -28.34 22.92
C LEU A 146 -17.96 -29.16 22.77
N SER A 147 -17.99 -30.45 23.12
CA SER A 147 -16.81 -31.32 23.05
C SER A 147 -16.22 -31.34 21.64
N GLY A 148 -14.91 -31.07 21.55
CA GLY A 148 -14.18 -31.01 20.27
C GLY A 148 -14.43 -29.75 19.42
N GLN A 149 -15.39 -28.89 19.78
CA GLN A 149 -15.72 -27.68 19.01
C GLN A 149 -14.78 -26.51 19.32
N ILE A 150 -14.29 -26.38 20.56
CA ILE A 150 -13.57 -25.19 21.03
C ILE A 150 -12.06 -25.28 20.77
N ALA A 151 -11.46 -24.25 20.19
CA ALA A 151 -10.01 -24.14 20.02
C ALA A 151 -9.31 -23.94 21.37
N PRO A 152 -8.17 -24.62 21.65
CA PRO A 152 -7.53 -24.53 22.98
C PRO A 152 -7.15 -23.10 23.38
N ARG A 153 -6.70 -22.28 22.43
CA ARG A 153 -6.39 -20.86 22.67
C ARG A 153 -7.65 -20.03 22.95
N CYS A 154 -8.73 -20.28 22.21
CA CYS A 154 -10.02 -19.65 22.44
C CYS A 154 -10.55 -20.02 23.84
N LEU A 155 -10.58 -21.31 24.16
CA LEU A 155 -11.00 -21.82 25.46
C LEU A 155 -10.20 -21.20 26.62
N LYS A 156 -8.86 -21.18 26.51
CA LYS A 156 -8.00 -20.57 27.53
C LYS A 156 -8.29 -19.09 27.71
N SER A 157 -8.41 -18.35 26.61
CA SER A 157 -8.69 -16.90 26.63
C SER A 157 -10.06 -16.63 27.26
N PHE A 158 -11.09 -17.38 26.86
CA PHE A 158 -12.45 -17.25 27.37
C PHE A 158 -12.53 -17.57 28.88
N ALA A 159 -11.88 -18.66 29.33
CA ALA A 159 -11.84 -19.04 30.73
C ALA A 159 -11.09 -18.03 31.61
N VAL A 160 -9.97 -17.49 31.11
CA VAL A 160 -9.22 -16.42 31.79
C VAL A 160 -10.07 -15.15 31.91
N LEU A 161 -10.79 -14.80 30.84
CA LEU A 161 -11.69 -13.64 30.86
C LEU A 161 -12.82 -13.80 31.90
N ALA A 162 -13.51 -14.95 31.90
CA ALA A 162 -14.55 -15.24 32.88
C ALA A 162 -14.01 -15.17 34.32
N LYS A 163 -12.82 -15.76 34.56
CA LYS A 163 -12.13 -15.66 35.86
C LYS A 163 -11.83 -14.22 36.27
N ASN A 164 -11.41 -13.37 35.33
CA ASN A 164 -11.09 -11.96 35.60
C ASN A 164 -12.34 -11.12 35.86
N CYS A 165 -13.46 -11.41 35.19
CA CYS A 165 -14.75 -10.76 35.45
C CYS A 165 -15.26 -11.05 36.87
N LEU A 166 -15.00 -12.26 37.38
CA LEU A 166 -15.45 -12.74 38.68
C LEU A 166 -14.47 -12.47 39.84
N GLN A 167 -13.50 -11.56 39.67
CA GLN A 167 -12.60 -11.18 40.75
C GLN A 167 -13.38 -10.55 41.92
N LYS A 168 -12.97 -10.84 43.16
CA LYS A 168 -13.63 -10.29 44.36
C LYS A 168 -13.60 -8.76 44.34
N SER A 169 -12.43 -8.16 44.09
CA SER A 169 -12.27 -6.71 44.01
C SER A 169 -12.70 -6.16 42.63
N PRO A 170 -13.61 -5.17 42.57
CA PRO A 170 -14.00 -4.47 41.35
C PRO A 170 -12.86 -3.81 40.58
N LYS A 171 -11.78 -3.42 41.27
CA LYS A 171 -10.60 -2.80 40.64
C LYS A 171 -9.83 -3.81 39.78
N SER A 172 -9.84 -5.08 40.16
CA SER A 172 -9.18 -6.17 39.43
C SER A 172 -10.03 -6.73 38.29
N ARG A 173 -11.31 -6.35 38.21
CA ARG A 173 -12.19 -6.74 37.10
C ARG A 173 -11.89 -5.88 35.88
N PRO A 174 -11.96 -6.42 34.66
CA PRO A 174 -11.89 -5.62 33.44
C PRO A 174 -13.08 -4.66 33.33
N THR A 175 -12.98 -3.71 32.42
CA THR A 175 -14.09 -2.91 31.90
C THR A 175 -14.85 -3.69 30.81
N MET A 176 -16.10 -3.32 30.53
CA MET A 176 -16.84 -3.97 29.43
C MET A 176 -16.18 -3.78 28.06
N ALA A 177 -15.39 -2.71 27.87
CA ALA A 177 -14.57 -2.53 26.67
C ALA A 177 -13.48 -3.61 26.54
N GLU A 178 -12.74 -3.87 27.61
CA GLU A 178 -11.71 -4.92 27.66
C GLU A 178 -12.32 -6.33 27.55
N VAL A 179 -13.51 -6.53 28.14
CA VAL A 179 -14.29 -7.78 28.00
C VAL A 179 -14.67 -8.01 26.55
N LEU A 180 -15.26 -7.01 25.89
CA LEU A 180 -15.64 -7.07 24.48
C LEU A 180 -14.43 -7.39 23.61
N HIS A 181 -13.33 -6.65 23.77
CA HIS A 181 -12.10 -6.88 23.02
C HIS A 181 -11.55 -8.30 23.23
N SER A 182 -11.57 -8.80 24.46
CA SER A 182 -11.10 -10.16 24.79
C SER A 182 -11.96 -11.24 24.13
N LEU A 183 -13.28 -11.04 24.06
CA LEU A 183 -14.20 -11.95 23.36
C LEU A 183 -13.98 -11.94 21.85
N GLU A 184 -13.75 -10.78 21.24
CA GLU A 184 -13.43 -10.66 19.82
C GLU A 184 -12.11 -11.36 19.47
N LEU A 185 -11.08 -11.22 20.31
CA LEU A 185 -9.82 -11.97 20.19
C LEU A 185 -10.01 -13.49 20.34
N ALA A 186 -10.90 -13.91 21.24
CA ALA A 186 -11.24 -15.31 21.41
C ALA A 186 -11.94 -15.86 20.16
N LEU A 187 -12.83 -15.09 19.51
CA LEU A 187 -13.49 -15.47 18.26
C LEU A 187 -12.50 -15.60 17.12
N VAL A 188 -11.57 -14.64 16.98
CA VAL A 188 -10.48 -14.75 15.99
C VAL A 188 -9.64 -16.01 16.23
N SER A 189 -9.34 -16.33 17.50
CA SER A 189 -8.59 -17.55 17.87
C SER A 189 -9.36 -18.83 17.54
N GLN A 190 -10.70 -18.82 17.65
CA GLN A 190 -11.57 -19.92 17.28
C GLN A 190 -11.60 -20.13 15.75
N GLN A 191 -11.79 -19.04 15.00
CA GLN A 191 -11.84 -19.07 13.54
C GLN A 191 -10.50 -19.54 12.93
N ARG A 192 -9.36 -19.20 13.57
CA ARG A 192 -8.03 -19.74 13.20
C ARG A 192 -7.99 -21.27 13.22
N ARG A 193 -8.57 -21.94 14.24
CA ARG A 193 -8.65 -23.42 14.28
C ARG A 193 -9.52 -23.99 13.16
N ARG A 194 -10.61 -23.32 12.77
CA ARG A 194 -11.43 -23.72 11.63
C ARG A 194 -10.65 -23.57 10.32
N THR A 195 -9.84 -22.51 10.18
CA THR A 195 -8.97 -22.35 9.01
C THR A 195 -7.83 -23.38 8.99
N GLU A 196 -7.19 -23.64 10.13
CA GLU A 196 -6.18 -24.70 10.32
C GLU A 196 -6.76 -26.10 10.12
N GLY A 197 -8.00 -26.36 10.55
CA GLY A 197 -8.69 -27.64 10.37
C GLY A 197 -9.18 -27.89 8.94
N ILE A 198 -9.58 -26.83 8.23
CA ILE A 198 -9.85 -26.88 6.77
C ILE A 198 -8.53 -27.05 6.00
N MET A 199 -7.43 -26.43 6.44
CA MET A 199 -6.08 -26.67 5.92
C MET A 199 -5.60 -28.10 6.18
N MET A 200 -5.81 -28.68 7.38
CA MET A 200 -5.38 -30.06 7.69
C MET A 200 -6.17 -31.13 6.93
N LYS A 201 -7.46 -30.91 6.65
CA LYS A 201 -8.29 -31.86 5.87
C LYS A 201 -8.01 -31.85 4.36
N SER A 202 -7.35 -30.81 3.83
CA SER A 202 -7.15 -30.63 2.38
C SER A 202 -5.72 -30.83 1.88
N PHE A 203 -4.76 -31.16 2.75
CA PHE A 203 -3.33 -31.27 2.38
C PHE A 203 -2.58 -32.35 3.19
N PRO A 204 -2.31 -33.54 2.60
CA PRO A 204 -1.57 -34.59 3.30
C PRO A 204 -0.04 -34.39 3.28
N SER A 205 0.57 -34.64 4.44
CA SER A 205 1.93 -35.18 4.69
C SER A 205 3.19 -34.30 4.53
N LYS A 206 3.33 -33.43 3.53
CA LYS A 206 4.60 -32.65 3.35
C LYS A 206 4.68 -31.37 4.20
N ILE A 207 3.55 -30.68 4.40
CA ILE A 207 3.48 -29.43 5.17
C ILE A 207 3.47 -29.70 6.68
N ASP A 208 3.00 -30.86 7.12
CA ASP A 208 2.96 -31.24 8.54
C ASP A 208 4.38 -31.45 9.13
N ARG A 209 5.33 -31.85 8.28
CA ARG A 209 6.76 -31.92 8.59
C ARG A 209 7.34 -30.51 8.78
N TRP A 210 7.05 -29.62 7.83
CA TRP A 210 7.50 -28.23 7.85
C TRP A 210 6.91 -27.42 9.03
N LEU A 211 5.63 -27.66 9.40
CA LEU A 211 4.99 -27.02 10.55
C LEU A 211 5.47 -27.56 11.92
N LYS A 212 5.91 -28.83 11.98
CA LYS A 212 6.57 -29.39 13.16
C LYS A 212 7.97 -28.81 13.36
N GLU A 213 8.72 -28.63 12.28
CA GLU A 213 10.02 -27.94 12.29
C GLU A 213 9.87 -26.48 12.78
N MET A 214 8.83 -25.76 12.34
CA MET A 214 8.53 -24.41 12.83
C MET A 214 8.16 -24.31 14.31
N LYS A 215 7.41 -25.28 14.84
CA LYS A 215 7.04 -25.28 16.27
C LYS A 215 8.26 -25.48 17.17
N ASN A 216 9.24 -26.29 16.75
CA ASN A 216 10.49 -26.48 17.49
C ASN A 216 11.38 -25.23 17.52
N ILE A 217 11.31 -24.38 16.50
CA ILE A 217 12.06 -23.10 16.45
C ILE A 217 11.47 -22.08 17.44
N SER A 218 10.16 -22.11 17.69
CA SER A 218 9.49 -21.17 18.62
C SER A 218 9.71 -21.44 20.12
N SER A 219 10.43 -22.51 20.47
CA SER A 219 10.75 -22.90 21.85
C SER A 219 12.13 -22.44 22.35
N SER A 220 12.96 -21.82 21.52
CA SER A 220 14.20 -21.17 21.95
C SER A 220 14.04 -19.65 21.96
N SER A 221 14.22 -19.08 23.15
CA SER A 221 14.10 -17.67 23.51
C SER A 221 15.03 -16.72 22.74
N GLY A 222 14.53 -15.49 22.49
CA GLY A 222 15.34 -14.27 22.51
C GLY A 222 15.78 -13.70 21.16
N GLN A 223 15.17 -12.57 20.80
CA GLN A 223 15.60 -11.51 19.86
C GLN A 223 16.48 -11.86 18.63
N SER A 224 15.92 -11.49 17.47
CA SER A 224 16.57 -11.16 16.19
C SER A 224 17.30 -12.27 15.43
N LYS A 225 16.93 -12.41 14.14
CA LYS A 225 17.25 -13.48 13.16
C LYS A 225 16.43 -14.76 13.44
N ASP A 226 15.64 -15.32 12.53
CA ASP A 226 15.77 -15.52 11.07
C ASP A 226 14.39 -15.27 10.40
N LEU A 227 14.21 -14.61 9.24
CA LEU A 227 14.95 -14.59 7.98
C LEU A 227 15.17 -15.95 7.32
N GLN A 228 14.22 -16.88 7.47
CA GLN A 228 13.96 -17.96 6.52
C GLN A 228 12.73 -18.72 6.99
N SER A 229 11.64 -18.67 6.23
CA SER A 229 10.60 -19.72 6.16
C SER A 229 9.27 -19.21 5.61
N PHE A 230 9.32 -18.36 4.58
CA PHE A 230 8.34 -18.59 3.52
C PHE A 230 8.76 -19.88 2.83
N SER A 231 7.82 -20.80 2.62
CA SER A 231 8.11 -21.98 1.80
C SER A 231 8.67 -21.51 0.47
N GLU A 232 9.77 -22.11 0.00
CA GLU A 232 10.33 -21.81 -1.32
C GLU A 232 9.45 -22.35 -2.46
N ASP A 233 8.37 -23.08 -2.11
CA ASP A 233 7.39 -23.60 -3.06
C ASP A 233 6.41 -22.48 -3.49
N PRO A 234 6.42 -22.09 -4.78
CA PRO A 234 5.55 -21.05 -5.31
C PRO A 234 4.06 -21.34 -5.17
N GLU A 235 3.66 -22.62 -5.23
CA GLU A 235 2.25 -23.02 -5.13
C GLU A 235 1.76 -22.94 -3.68
N ILE A 236 2.62 -23.26 -2.70
CA ILE A 236 2.29 -23.14 -1.28
C ILE A 236 2.05 -21.67 -0.92
N LEU A 237 2.94 -20.77 -1.35
CA LEU A 237 2.79 -19.34 -1.10
C LEU A 237 1.59 -18.73 -1.82
N PHE A 238 1.35 -19.08 -3.09
CA PHE A 238 0.18 -18.62 -3.81
C PHE A 238 -1.12 -19.05 -3.12
N LYS A 239 -1.19 -20.29 -2.65
CA LYS A 239 -2.36 -20.82 -1.94
C LYS A 239 -2.55 -20.16 -0.58
N TYR A 240 -1.45 -19.85 0.13
CA TYR A 240 -1.48 -19.04 1.35
C TYR A 240 -2.04 -17.63 1.08
N ILE A 241 -1.51 -16.92 0.09
CA ILE A 241 -1.97 -15.57 -0.30
C ILE A 241 -3.46 -15.59 -0.60
N LYS A 242 -3.91 -16.57 -1.39
CA LYS A 242 -5.33 -16.75 -1.76
C LYS A 242 -6.24 -16.94 -0.54
N VAL A 243 -5.81 -17.72 0.44
CA VAL A 243 -6.61 -17.99 1.65
C VAL A 243 -6.59 -16.79 2.60
N ALA A 244 -5.42 -16.17 2.83
CA ALA A 244 -5.28 -15.00 3.68
C ALA A 244 -6.10 -13.80 3.17
N ALA A 245 -6.09 -13.58 1.84
CA ALA A 245 -6.90 -12.54 1.19
C ALA A 245 -8.41 -12.79 1.39
N LYS A 246 -8.88 -14.03 1.18
CA LYS A 246 -10.29 -14.40 1.40
C LYS A 246 -10.71 -14.30 2.87
N ALA A 247 -9.78 -14.50 3.80
CA ALA A 247 -10.01 -14.39 5.23
C ALA A 247 -9.94 -12.94 5.74
N GLY A 248 -9.73 -11.95 4.87
CA GLY A 248 -9.62 -10.54 5.26
C GLY A 248 -8.34 -10.20 6.04
N GLN A 249 -7.34 -11.09 6.05
CA GLN A 249 -6.06 -10.88 6.76
C GLN A 249 -5.07 -10.13 5.87
N ILE A 250 -5.39 -8.88 5.53
CA ILE A 250 -4.66 -8.11 4.52
C ILE A 250 -3.19 -7.85 4.93
N ASP A 251 -2.92 -7.57 6.21
CA ASP A 251 -1.55 -7.35 6.73
C ASP A 251 -0.63 -8.55 6.45
N LYS A 252 -1.18 -9.76 6.49
CA LYS A 252 -0.40 -10.97 6.19
C LYS A 252 -0.17 -11.14 4.71
N VAL A 253 -1.13 -10.76 3.87
CA VAL A 253 -0.97 -10.79 2.41
C VAL A 253 0.09 -9.78 2.02
N GLU A 254 -0.03 -8.54 2.51
CA GLU A 254 0.94 -7.46 2.32
C GLU A 254 2.34 -7.93 2.68
N ARG A 255 2.51 -8.47 3.89
CA ARG A 255 3.80 -8.97 4.36
C ARG A 255 4.40 -10.05 3.45
N VAL A 256 3.62 -11.04 3.02
CA VAL A 256 4.13 -12.09 2.12
C VAL A 256 4.51 -11.51 0.76
N THR A 257 3.67 -10.64 0.21
CA THR A 257 3.95 -10.00 -1.08
C THR A 257 5.18 -9.08 -1.03
N ARG A 258 5.45 -8.46 0.13
CA ARG A 258 6.61 -7.59 0.35
C ARG A 258 7.90 -8.34 0.68
N GLU A 259 7.84 -9.48 1.38
CA GLU A 259 9.04 -10.13 1.93
C GLU A 259 9.49 -11.38 1.16
N SER A 260 8.58 -12.04 0.42
CA SER A 260 8.90 -13.28 -0.30
C SER A 260 9.16 -13.06 -1.79
N ASN A 261 10.08 -13.83 -2.36
CA ASN A 261 10.37 -13.85 -3.80
C ASN A 261 9.95 -15.17 -4.48
N PHE A 262 9.42 -16.12 -3.71
CA PHE A 262 9.20 -17.48 -4.19
C PHE A 262 7.79 -17.73 -4.74
N TYR A 263 6.83 -16.83 -4.53
CA TYR A 263 5.49 -17.00 -5.11
C TYR A 263 5.48 -16.70 -6.61
N ASN A 264 4.56 -17.33 -7.36
CA ASN A 264 4.39 -17.00 -8.77
C ASN A 264 3.75 -15.60 -8.92
N PRO A 265 4.46 -14.60 -9.46
CA PRO A 265 4.02 -13.22 -9.39
C PRO A 265 2.86 -12.95 -10.36
N GLU A 266 2.85 -13.58 -11.53
CA GLU A 266 1.79 -13.45 -12.54
C GLU A 266 0.44 -14.02 -12.06
N LYS A 267 0.46 -15.23 -11.46
CA LYS A 267 -0.74 -15.82 -10.84
C LYS A 267 -1.23 -14.98 -9.66
N THR A 268 -0.31 -14.48 -8.84
CA THR A 268 -0.62 -13.68 -7.65
C THR A 268 -1.25 -12.35 -8.04
N LYS A 269 -0.67 -11.61 -8.99
CA LYS A 269 -1.23 -10.39 -9.58
C LYS A 269 -2.67 -10.60 -10.05
N LYS A 270 -2.89 -11.58 -10.94
CA LYS A 270 -4.22 -11.90 -11.50
C LYS A 270 -5.25 -12.20 -10.41
N PHE A 271 -4.85 -12.91 -9.37
CA PHE A 271 -5.72 -13.19 -8.23
C PHE A 271 -6.07 -11.92 -7.45
N LEU A 272 -5.08 -11.08 -7.11
CA LEU A 272 -5.27 -9.86 -6.33
C LEU A 272 -6.14 -8.83 -7.06
N MET A 273 -5.95 -8.65 -8.38
CA MET A 273 -6.80 -7.81 -9.23
C MET A 273 -8.26 -8.29 -9.21
N LYS A 274 -8.49 -9.61 -9.24
CA LYS A 274 -9.85 -10.18 -9.18
C LYS A 274 -10.45 -10.10 -7.78
N ALA A 275 -9.63 -10.16 -6.73
CA ALA A 275 -10.07 -10.18 -5.35
C ALA A 275 -10.61 -8.82 -4.87
N LYS A 276 -10.25 -7.71 -5.53
CA LYS A 276 -10.69 -6.33 -5.21
C LYS A 276 -10.60 -6.04 -3.71
N LEU A 277 -9.40 -6.22 -3.16
CA LEU A 277 -9.14 -6.00 -1.74
C LEU A 277 -9.35 -4.51 -1.38
N ARG A 278 -9.73 -4.23 -0.13
CA ARG A 278 -9.94 -2.86 0.37
C ARG A 278 -8.66 -2.01 0.37
N ASP A 279 -7.51 -2.66 0.46
CA ASP A 279 -6.19 -2.03 0.44
C ASP A 279 -5.43 -2.57 -0.78
N ALA A 280 -4.92 -1.65 -1.60
CA ALA A 280 -4.18 -1.94 -2.82
C ALA A 280 -2.71 -2.31 -2.56
N ARG A 281 -2.16 -2.08 -1.36
CA ARG A 281 -0.74 -2.34 -1.02
C ARG A 281 -0.25 -3.73 -1.40
N PRO A 282 -0.97 -4.84 -1.17
CA PRO A 282 -0.49 -6.14 -1.57
C PRO A 282 -0.35 -6.30 -3.09
N LEU A 283 -1.23 -5.66 -3.87
CA LEU A 283 -1.14 -5.65 -5.33
C LEU A 283 0.03 -4.76 -5.78
N ILE A 284 0.18 -3.58 -5.18
CA ILE A 284 1.28 -2.65 -5.44
C ILE A 284 2.63 -3.36 -5.21
N ASN A 285 2.80 -4.06 -4.08
CA ASN A 285 4.03 -4.79 -3.76
C ASN A 285 4.41 -5.83 -4.82
N VAL A 286 3.42 -6.60 -5.33
CA VAL A 286 3.66 -7.60 -6.38
C VAL A 286 4.02 -6.92 -7.69
N CYS A 287 3.28 -5.88 -8.08
CA CYS A 287 3.50 -5.24 -9.36
C CYS A 287 4.80 -4.44 -9.42
N ASP A 288 5.15 -3.72 -8.35
CA ASP A 288 6.38 -2.96 -8.26
C ASP A 288 7.62 -3.88 -8.32
N ARG A 289 7.62 -4.94 -7.51
CA ARG A 289 8.77 -5.86 -7.41
C ARG A 289 9.05 -6.66 -8.67
N PHE A 290 8.00 -6.98 -9.43
CA PHE A 290 8.11 -7.86 -10.61
C PHE A 290 7.89 -7.11 -11.94
N GLY A 291 7.87 -5.78 -11.92
CA GLY A 291 7.83 -4.95 -13.13
C GLY A 291 6.47 -4.88 -13.84
N PHE A 292 5.37 -5.15 -13.15
CA PHE A 292 4.00 -5.04 -13.68
C PHE A 292 3.36 -3.66 -13.41
N VAL A 293 4.17 -2.60 -13.44
CA VAL A 293 3.73 -1.23 -13.16
C VAL A 293 2.65 -0.77 -14.15
N PRO A 294 2.77 -0.99 -15.47
CA PRO A 294 1.73 -0.62 -16.42
C PRO A 294 0.38 -1.29 -16.13
N GLU A 295 0.35 -2.60 -15.84
CA GLU A 295 -0.91 -3.29 -15.53
C GLU A 295 -1.50 -2.87 -14.18
N LEU A 296 -0.65 -2.53 -13.21
CA LEU A 296 -1.09 -1.93 -11.94
C LEU A 296 -1.78 -0.59 -12.19
N THR A 297 -1.13 0.31 -12.93
CA THR A 297 -1.65 1.65 -13.22
C THR A 297 -2.99 1.57 -13.96
N GLN A 298 -3.07 0.73 -14.99
CA GLN A 298 -4.30 0.52 -15.74
C GLN A 298 -5.44 0.01 -14.84
N TYR A 299 -5.14 -0.92 -13.93
CA TYR A 299 -6.12 -1.46 -12.99
C TYR A 299 -6.60 -0.41 -11.98
N LEU A 300 -5.69 0.34 -11.37
CA LEU A 300 -6.02 1.38 -10.40
C LEU A 300 -6.86 2.48 -11.06
N TYR A 301 -6.48 2.89 -12.28
CA TYR A 301 -7.24 3.88 -13.04
C TYR A 301 -8.65 3.38 -13.40
N SER A 302 -8.75 2.15 -13.93
CA SER A 302 -10.04 1.54 -14.31
C SER A 302 -11.00 1.33 -13.13
N ASN A 303 -10.49 1.24 -11.89
CA ASN A 303 -11.31 1.13 -10.68
C ASN A 303 -11.46 2.47 -9.93
N ASN A 304 -11.08 3.60 -10.55
CA ASN A 304 -11.19 4.94 -9.98
C ASN A 304 -10.41 5.13 -8.65
N MET A 305 -9.25 4.48 -8.54
CA MET A 305 -8.37 4.49 -7.36
C MET A 305 -7.22 5.50 -7.52
N LEU A 306 -7.55 6.76 -7.83
CA LEU A 306 -6.54 7.80 -8.15
C LEU A 306 -5.60 8.13 -6.98
N SER A 307 -6.12 8.08 -5.74
CA SER A 307 -5.32 8.33 -4.52
C SER A 307 -4.24 7.27 -4.30
N ASP A 308 -4.49 6.02 -4.74
CA ASP A 308 -3.50 4.95 -4.63
C ASP A 308 -2.40 5.10 -5.69
N ILE A 309 -2.72 5.67 -6.87
CA ILE A 309 -1.74 6.01 -7.91
C ILE A 309 -0.81 7.12 -7.40
N GLU A 310 -1.37 8.21 -6.87
CA GLU A 310 -0.59 9.28 -6.25
C GLU A 310 0.25 8.76 -5.08
N GLY A 311 -0.34 7.95 -4.20
CA GLY A 311 0.33 7.35 -3.05
C GLY A 311 1.51 6.47 -3.47
N TYR A 312 1.36 5.66 -4.52
CA TYR A 312 2.42 4.82 -5.07
C TYR A 312 3.61 5.65 -5.57
N VAL A 313 3.33 6.66 -6.39
CA VAL A 313 4.36 7.54 -6.98
C VAL A 313 5.08 8.38 -5.91
N GLN A 314 4.37 8.86 -4.90
CA GLN A 314 4.96 9.74 -3.88
C GLN A 314 5.69 8.98 -2.76
N LYS A 315 5.15 7.84 -2.30
CA LYS A 315 5.57 7.19 -1.05
C LYS A 315 6.25 5.85 -1.25
N GLU A 316 5.87 5.09 -2.27
CA GLU A 316 6.34 3.71 -2.43
C GLU A 316 7.54 3.65 -3.37
N ASN A 317 7.39 4.10 -4.62
CA ASN A 317 8.48 4.08 -5.60
C ASN A 317 8.41 5.23 -6.61
N PRO A 318 9.01 6.39 -6.29
CA PRO A 318 9.04 7.54 -7.19
C PRO A 318 9.81 7.31 -8.49
N GLY A 319 10.75 6.36 -8.51
CA GLY A 319 11.52 6.03 -9.71
C GLY A 319 10.65 5.46 -10.85
N ASN A 320 9.50 4.88 -10.52
CA ASN A 320 8.56 4.34 -11.51
C ASN A 320 7.53 5.36 -12.01
N ALA A 321 7.57 6.60 -11.54
CA ALA A 321 6.64 7.65 -11.94
C ALA A 321 6.59 7.89 -13.46
N PRO A 322 7.71 7.88 -14.22
CA PRO A 322 7.67 7.98 -15.68
C PRO A 322 6.83 6.89 -16.34
N LEU A 323 6.97 5.63 -15.89
CA LEU A 323 6.20 4.50 -16.42
C LEU A 323 4.71 4.62 -16.09
N VAL A 324 4.39 5.06 -14.87
CA VAL A 324 3.00 5.32 -14.45
C VAL A 324 2.37 6.40 -15.33
N VAL A 325 3.07 7.51 -15.54
CA VAL A 325 2.59 8.60 -16.39
C VAL A 325 2.45 8.14 -17.84
N GLY A 326 3.41 7.38 -18.37
CA GLY A 326 3.35 6.78 -19.69
C GLY A 326 2.09 5.93 -19.88
N GLN A 327 1.79 5.06 -18.92
CA GLN A 327 0.57 4.24 -18.97
C GLN A 327 -0.72 5.09 -18.85
N LEU A 328 -0.75 6.13 -18.01
CA LEU A 328 -1.91 7.03 -17.89
C LEU A 328 -2.19 7.78 -19.20
N LEU A 329 -1.14 8.13 -19.96
CA LEU A 329 -1.28 8.71 -21.29
C LEU A 329 -1.92 7.71 -22.27
N ASP A 330 -1.51 6.44 -22.22
CA ASP A 330 -2.08 5.37 -23.06
C ASP A 330 -3.56 5.12 -22.73
N ASP A 331 -3.91 5.17 -21.45
CA ASP A 331 -5.28 5.01 -20.95
C ASP A 331 -6.16 6.27 -21.15
N LYS A 332 -5.65 7.31 -21.84
CA LYS A 332 -6.34 8.59 -22.13
C LYS A 332 -6.85 9.30 -20.88
N CYS A 333 -6.07 9.24 -19.81
CA CYS A 333 -6.36 9.95 -18.57
C CYS A 333 -6.43 11.48 -18.81
N PRO A 334 -7.31 12.23 -18.09
CA PRO A 334 -7.36 13.69 -18.21
C PRO A 334 -5.99 14.34 -17.96
N GLU A 335 -5.61 15.25 -18.86
CA GLU A 335 -4.30 15.90 -18.82
C GLU A 335 -4.05 16.68 -17.52
N ASP A 336 -5.10 17.23 -16.91
CA ASP A 336 -5.00 17.95 -15.64
C ASP A 336 -4.54 17.06 -14.50
N PHE A 337 -5.00 15.80 -14.46
CA PHE A 337 -4.56 14.83 -13.47
C PHE A 337 -3.09 14.47 -13.69
N ILE A 338 -2.68 14.24 -14.94
CA ILE A 338 -1.29 13.94 -15.29
C ILE A 338 -0.36 15.09 -14.89
N LYS A 339 -0.74 16.33 -15.22
CA LYS A 339 0.01 17.54 -14.83
C LYS A 339 0.08 17.67 -13.31
N GLY A 340 -1.03 17.46 -12.60
CA GLY A 340 -1.09 17.46 -11.14
C GLY A 340 -0.16 16.43 -10.50
N LEU A 341 -0.15 15.21 -11.04
CA LEU A 341 0.72 14.13 -10.56
C LEU A 341 2.21 14.47 -10.74
N ILE A 342 2.60 14.99 -11.92
CA ILE A 342 3.97 15.42 -12.20
C ILE A 342 4.40 16.54 -11.26
N LEU A 343 3.56 17.56 -11.07
CA LEU A 343 3.86 18.68 -10.16
C LEU A 343 3.98 18.22 -8.71
N SER A 344 3.10 17.33 -8.26
CA SER A 344 3.11 16.79 -6.90
C SER A 344 4.39 15.99 -6.57
N SER A 345 5.03 15.43 -7.59
CA SER A 345 6.16 14.51 -7.47
C SER A 345 7.45 15.08 -8.08
N ARG A 346 7.48 16.39 -8.34
CA ARG A 346 8.57 17.13 -9.00
C ARG A 346 9.95 16.83 -8.42
N SER A 347 10.09 16.80 -7.10
CA SER A 347 11.39 16.65 -6.42
C SER A 347 11.97 15.24 -6.51
N LEU A 348 11.18 14.25 -6.91
CA LEU A 348 11.56 12.83 -6.90
C LEU A 348 11.64 12.23 -8.31
N LEU A 349 11.28 12.99 -9.34
CA LEU A 349 11.20 12.56 -10.73
C LEU A 349 12.56 12.64 -11.42
N THR A 350 12.91 11.59 -12.17
CA THR A 350 14.00 11.63 -13.15
C THR A 350 13.47 12.19 -14.48
N ILE A 351 14.09 13.24 -14.99
CA ILE A 351 13.58 13.96 -16.17
C ILE A 351 13.76 13.16 -17.46
N GLU A 352 14.91 12.51 -17.65
CA GLU A 352 15.21 11.77 -18.88
C GLU A 352 14.16 10.69 -19.19
N PRO A 353 13.81 9.75 -18.29
CA PRO A 353 12.81 8.74 -18.59
C PRO A 353 11.42 9.34 -18.76
N LEU A 354 11.09 10.42 -18.04
CA LEU A 354 9.82 11.13 -18.19
C LEU A 354 9.68 11.70 -19.60
N VAL A 355 10.69 12.45 -20.07
CA VAL A 355 10.72 13.03 -21.42
C VAL A 355 10.60 11.92 -22.47
N ALA A 356 11.31 10.81 -22.31
CA ALA A 356 11.26 9.67 -23.23
C ALA A 356 9.84 9.07 -23.34
N GLU A 357 9.11 8.93 -22.23
CA GLU A 357 7.74 8.39 -22.23
C GLU A 357 6.76 9.34 -22.96
N PHE A 358 6.92 10.65 -22.83
CA PHE A 358 6.11 11.63 -23.58
C PHE A 358 6.49 11.71 -25.06
N GLU A 359 7.79 11.62 -25.37
CA GLU A 359 8.30 11.66 -26.74
C GLU A 359 7.82 10.45 -27.55
N LYS A 360 7.89 9.24 -26.96
CA LYS A 360 7.37 7.99 -27.56
C LYS A 360 5.91 8.09 -27.99
N ARG A 361 5.12 8.92 -27.30
CA ARG A 361 3.68 9.10 -27.52
C ARG A 361 3.33 10.36 -28.32
N ASN A 362 4.34 11.11 -28.76
CA ASN A 362 4.19 12.39 -29.42
C ASN A 362 3.36 13.40 -28.60
N ARG A 363 3.60 13.45 -27.29
CA ARG A 363 2.87 14.30 -26.32
C ARG A 363 3.77 15.28 -25.55
N LEU A 364 5.00 15.52 -26.03
CA LEU A 364 6.00 16.40 -25.40
C LEU A 364 5.45 17.78 -24.97
N GLN A 365 4.53 18.36 -25.75
CA GLN A 365 3.90 19.65 -25.45
C GLN A 365 3.16 19.71 -24.10
N LEU A 366 2.77 18.57 -23.52
CA LEU A 366 2.16 18.55 -22.19
C LEU A 366 3.14 18.88 -21.07
N LEU A 367 4.44 18.67 -21.30
CA LEU A 367 5.50 18.97 -20.35
C LEU A 367 5.97 20.43 -20.42
N THR A 368 5.52 21.24 -21.38
CA THR A 368 6.03 22.60 -21.61
C THR A 368 6.09 23.44 -20.34
N GLN A 369 4.96 23.61 -19.63
CA GLN A 369 4.91 24.42 -18.41
C GLN A 369 5.84 23.90 -17.31
N PHE A 370 5.95 22.57 -17.18
CA PHE A 370 6.79 21.93 -16.18
C PHE A 370 8.29 22.16 -16.48
N LEU A 371 8.69 21.97 -17.74
CA LEU A 371 10.08 22.14 -18.18
C LEU A 371 10.51 23.61 -18.18
N GLU A 372 9.64 24.53 -18.62
CA GLU A 372 9.90 25.97 -18.56
C GLU A 372 10.10 26.44 -17.13
N HIS A 373 9.30 25.92 -16.20
CA HIS A 373 9.44 26.23 -14.78
C HIS A 373 10.79 25.74 -14.23
N LEU A 374 11.21 24.50 -14.56
CA LEU A 374 12.54 23.99 -14.20
C LEU A 374 13.68 24.82 -14.82
N GLY A 375 13.52 25.27 -16.07
CA GLY A 375 14.47 26.16 -16.74
C GLY A 375 14.58 27.51 -16.04
N SER A 376 13.44 28.10 -15.64
CA SER A 376 13.40 29.39 -14.95
C SER A 376 14.04 29.36 -13.55
N GLU A 377 14.04 28.20 -12.91
CA GLU A 377 14.75 27.97 -11.63
C GLU A 377 16.27 27.76 -11.80
N GLY A 378 16.76 27.77 -13.04
CA GLY A 378 18.18 27.63 -13.35
C GLY A 378 18.67 26.18 -13.44
N SER A 379 17.79 25.23 -13.78
CA SER A 379 18.21 23.85 -14.04
C SER A 379 19.25 23.80 -15.17
N GLN A 380 20.33 23.05 -14.96
CA GLN A 380 21.38 22.81 -15.96
C GLN A 380 21.27 21.41 -16.59
N ASP A 381 20.18 20.69 -16.32
CA ASP A 381 19.95 19.35 -16.83
C ASP A 381 19.77 19.37 -18.36
N VAL A 382 20.67 18.69 -19.06
CA VAL A 382 20.68 18.58 -20.53
C VAL A 382 19.36 18.03 -21.08
N HIS A 383 18.70 17.13 -20.36
CA HIS A 383 17.45 16.50 -20.81
C HIS A 383 16.27 17.47 -20.76
N VAL A 384 16.24 18.38 -19.79
CA VAL A 384 15.26 19.47 -19.72
C VAL A 384 15.39 20.36 -20.96
N HIS A 385 16.61 20.80 -21.26
CA HIS A 385 16.88 21.73 -22.35
C HIS A 385 16.75 21.08 -23.73
N ASN A 386 17.11 19.80 -23.87
CA ASN A 386 16.83 19.03 -25.08
C ASN A 386 15.33 18.95 -25.36
N ALA A 387 14.53 18.64 -24.34
CA ALA A 387 13.07 18.54 -24.48
C ALA A 387 12.44 19.90 -24.81
N LEU A 388 12.84 20.97 -24.12
CA LEU A 388 12.42 22.34 -24.44
C LEU A 388 12.79 22.74 -25.87
N GLY A 389 14.01 22.42 -26.31
CA GLY A 389 14.44 22.67 -27.68
C GLY A 389 13.52 22.01 -28.70
N LYS A 390 13.24 20.71 -28.54
CA LYS A 390 12.31 19.97 -29.41
C LYS A 390 10.92 20.62 -29.46
N ILE A 391 10.37 21.00 -28.31
CA ILE A 391 9.05 21.66 -28.20
C ILE A 391 9.05 23.03 -28.89
N ILE A 392 10.09 23.83 -28.70
CA ILE A 392 10.21 25.18 -29.29
C ILE A 392 10.33 25.08 -30.82
N ILE A 393 11.08 24.10 -31.32
CA ILE A 393 11.19 23.82 -32.75
C ILE A 393 9.83 23.42 -33.33
N ASP A 394 9.11 22.48 -32.69
CA ASP A 394 7.80 22.02 -33.16
C ASP A 394 6.72 23.11 -33.10
N SER A 395 6.81 24.03 -32.14
CA SER A 395 5.89 25.17 -32.00
C SER A 395 6.29 26.39 -32.84
N ASN A 396 7.44 26.35 -33.51
CA ASN A 396 8.03 27.45 -34.27
C ASN A 396 8.14 28.77 -33.46
N ASN A 397 8.42 28.65 -32.16
CA ASN A 397 8.46 29.80 -31.25
C ASN A 397 9.89 30.35 -31.11
N ASN A 398 10.34 31.08 -32.12
CA ASN A 398 11.69 31.67 -32.18
C ASN A 398 12.84 30.67 -31.88
N PRO A 399 12.91 29.54 -32.61
CA PRO A 399 13.84 28.45 -32.32
C PRO A 399 15.31 28.85 -32.46
N GLU A 400 15.65 29.74 -33.40
CA GLU A 400 17.02 30.22 -33.59
C GLU A 400 17.57 30.94 -32.34
N HIS A 401 16.73 31.75 -31.68
CA HIS A 401 17.11 32.41 -30.43
C HIS A 401 17.40 31.39 -29.32
N PHE A 402 16.57 30.37 -29.17
CA PHE A 402 16.81 29.31 -28.18
C PHE A 402 18.12 28.56 -28.47
N LEU A 403 18.34 28.15 -29.72
CA LEU A 403 19.51 27.37 -30.12
C LEU A 403 20.82 28.17 -29.97
N THR A 404 20.79 29.48 -30.12
CA THR A 404 21.97 30.34 -29.99
C THR A 404 22.26 30.76 -28.55
N THR A 405 21.22 30.99 -27.74
CA THR A 405 21.38 31.54 -26.39
C THR A 405 21.48 30.49 -25.29
N ASN A 406 20.85 29.33 -25.46
CA ASN A 406 20.81 28.32 -24.41
C ASN A 406 22.09 27.46 -24.41
N PRO A 407 22.89 27.47 -23.33
CA PRO A 407 24.16 26.74 -23.27
C PRO A 407 24.02 25.29 -22.76
N TYR A 408 22.83 24.83 -22.39
CA TYR A 408 22.66 23.59 -21.64
C TYR A 408 22.12 22.41 -22.45
N TYR A 409 21.52 22.65 -23.63
CA TYR A 409 21.11 21.56 -24.51
C TYR A 409 22.32 20.90 -25.21
N ASP A 410 22.16 19.62 -25.57
CA ASP A 410 23.10 18.86 -26.39
C ASP A 410 22.82 19.12 -27.87
N SER A 411 23.78 19.80 -28.52
CA SER A 411 23.75 20.12 -29.95
C SER A 411 23.62 18.92 -30.86
N ARG A 412 24.15 17.75 -30.49
CA ARG A 412 24.03 16.54 -31.32
C ARG A 412 22.60 16.01 -31.31
N VAL A 413 21.98 15.97 -30.13
CA VAL A 413 20.62 15.45 -29.96
C VAL A 413 19.59 16.38 -30.60
N VAL A 414 19.65 17.68 -30.28
CA VAL A 414 18.71 18.67 -30.82
C VAL A 414 18.98 18.92 -32.30
N GLY A 415 20.24 19.00 -32.72
CA GLY A 415 20.60 19.15 -34.13
C GLY A 415 20.09 18.01 -35.00
N LYS A 416 20.22 16.76 -34.54
CA LYS A 416 19.66 15.59 -35.24
C LYS A 416 18.14 15.66 -35.35
N TYR A 417 17.45 16.17 -34.33
CA TYR A 417 16.01 16.39 -34.37
C TYR A 417 15.61 17.46 -35.40
N CYS A 418 16.43 18.51 -35.55
CA CYS A 418 16.23 19.55 -36.56
C CYS A 418 16.44 19.04 -37.99
N GLU A 419 17.34 18.07 -38.24
CA GLU A 419 17.66 17.62 -39.61
C GLU A 419 16.42 17.20 -40.43
N GLU A 420 15.44 16.59 -39.78
CA GLU A 420 14.20 16.12 -40.44
C GLU A 420 13.14 17.21 -40.59
N ARG A 421 13.23 18.30 -39.83
CA ARG A 421 12.22 19.37 -39.75
C ARG A 421 12.67 20.64 -40.46
N ASP A 422 13.83 21.14 -40.06
CA ASP A 422 14.49 22.30 -40.64
C ASP A 422 16.02 22.10 -40.62
N PRO A 423 16.61 21.68 -41.77
CA PRO A 423 18.05 21.53 -41.92
C PRO A 423 18.86 22.79 -41.62
N THR A 424 18.27 24.00 -41.73
CA THR A 424 18.98 25.25 -41.41
C THR A 424 19.11 25.45 -39.90
N LEU A 425 18.08 25.12 -39.12
CA LEU A 425 18.16 25.10 -37.66
C LEU A 425 19.12 24.02 -37.15
N ALA A 426 19.26 22.91 -37.86
CA ALA A 426 20.25 21.88 -37.54
C ALA A 426 21.68 22.44 -37.62
N VAL A 427 21.98 23.26 -38.64
CA VAL A 427 23.28 23.94 -38.76
C VAL A 427 23.53 24.87 -37.56
N VAL A 428 22.52 25.65 -37.13
CA VAL A 428 22.64 26.53 -35.95
C VAL A 428 22.94 25.73 -34.69
N ALA A 429 22.23 24.62 -34.47
CA ALA A 429 22.42 23.75 -33.31
C ALA A 429 23.84 23.13 -33.29
N TYR A 430 24.29 22.57 -34.43
CA TYR A 430 25.61 21.95 -34.54
C TYR A 430 26.75 22.97 -34.47
N HIS A 431 26.56 24.17 -35.02
CA HIS A 431 27.52 25.27 -34.92
C HIS A 431 27.82 25.59 -33.45
N ARG A 432 26.78 25.76 -32.63
CA ARG A 432 26.89 26.09 -31.21
C ARG A 432 27.60 25.00 -30.39
N GLY A 433 27.45 23.74 -30.77
CA GLY A 433 28.10 22.60 -30.12
C GLY A 433 29.42 22.16 -30.74
N GLN A 434 29.93 22.89 -31.74
CA GLN A 434 31.14 22.52 -32.50
C GLN A 434 31.09 21.08 -33.04
N CYS A 435 29.91 20.66 -33.51
CA CYS A 435 29.68 19.33 -34.10
C CYS A 435 30.00 19.35 -35.60
N ASP A 436 31.29 19.50 -35.92
CA ASP A 436 31.72 19.78 -37.29
C ASP A 436 31.27 18.71 -38.29
N LYS A 437 31.46 17.43 -37.95
CA LYS A 437 31.13 16.29 -38.83
C LYS A 437 29.64 16.26 -39.16
N GLU A 438 28.80 16.40 -38.15
CA GLU A 438 27.34 16.41 -38.29
C GLU A 438 26.88 17.61 -39.11
N LEU A 439 27.47 18.79 -38.90
CA LEU A 439 27.20 20.00 -39.68
C LEU A 439 27.59 19.83 -41.16
N ILE A 440 28.77 19.30 -41.45
CA ILE A 440 29.20 19.03 -42.83
C ILE A 440 28.27 18.01 -43.50
N ASN A 441 27.88 16.96 -42.78
CA ASN A 441 26.97 15.95 -43.31
C ASN A 441 25.58 16.51 -43.64
N VAL A 442 24.95 17.27 -42.74
CA VAL A 442 23.62 17.85 -43.00
C VAL A 442 23.68 18.87 -44.14
N THR A 443 24.74 19.68 -44.20
CA THR A 443 24.89 20.69 -45.27
C THR A 443 25.13 20.06 -46.63
N ASN A 444 25.93 19.00 -46.71
CA ASN A 444 26.11 18.21 -47.94
C ASN A 444 24.80 17.56 -48.38
N LYS A 445 24.12 16.87 -47.46
CA LYS A 445 22.86 16.14 -47.73
C LYS A 445 21.74 17.06 -48.24
N HIS A 446 21.66 18.29 -47.73
CA HIS A 446 20.60 19.24 -48.07
C HIS A 446 21.06 20.39 -48.98
N ALA A 447 22.25 20.29 -49.58
CA ALA A 447 22.85 21.30 -50.46
C ALA A 447 22.95 22.72 -49.86
N LEU A 448 23.19 22.81 -48.54
CA LEU A 448 23.32 24.07 -47.80
C LEU A 448 24.76 24.63 -47.84
N PHE A 449 25.37 24.62 -49.02
CA PHE A 449 26.80 24.93 -49.21
C PHE A 449 27.18 26.37 -48.82
N LYS A 450 26.24 27.32 -48.89
CA LYS A 450 26.46 28.71 -48.45
C LYS A 450 26.67 28.81 -46.93
N LEU A 451 25.90 28.06 -46.15
CA LEU A 451 26.05 28.00 -44.69
C LEU A 451 27.30 27.22 -44.31
N GLN A 452 27.58 26.13 -45.04
CA GLN A 452 28.81 25.35 -44.90
C GLN A 452 30.06 26.20 -45.12
N ALA A 453 30.11 26.98 -46.22
CA ALA A 453 31.21 27.88 -46.53
C ALA A 453 31.46 28.91 -45.43
N ARG A 454 30.40 29.57 -44.94
CA ARG A 454 30.49 30.52 -43.82
C ARG A 454 31.08 29.86 -42.57
N TYR A 455 30.60 28.67 -42.23
CA TYR A 455 31.05 27.95 -41.04
C TYR A 455 32.53 27.56 -41.10
N VAL A 456 32.95 26.95 -42.19
CA VAL A 456 34.33 26.48 -42.35
C VAL A 456 35.32 27.65 -42.35
N VAL A 457 34.95 28.77 -42.99
CA VAL A 457 35.74 30.02 -42.98
C VAL A 457 35.80 30.61 -41.57
N GLU A 458 34.71 30.60 -40.81
CA GLU A 458 34.67 31.13 -39.45
C GLU A 458 35.47 30.27 -38.45
N ARG A 459 35.38 28.93 -38.55
CA ARG A 459 36.09 27.98 -37.66
C ARG A 459 37.61 28.03 -37.83
N MET A 460 38.09 28.31 -39.05
CA MET A 460 39.51 28.39 -39.39
C MET A 460 40.32 27.15 -38.93
N ASP A 461 39.69 25.97 -38.93
CA ASP A 461 40.24 24.73 -38.39
C ASP A 461 40.85 23.85 -39.49
N GLY A 462 42.09 23.39 -39.29
CA GLY A 462 42.85 22.65 -40.30
C GLY A 462 42.25 21.29 -40.64
N ASP A 463 41.79 20.54 -39.63
CA ASP A 463 41.22 19.20 -39.80
C ASP A 463 39.87 19.29 -40.52
N LEU A 464 39.08 20.33 -40.23
CA LEU A 464 37.83 20.63 -40.91
C LEU A 464 38.05 20.93 -42.40
N TRP A 465 39.06 21.74 -42.73
CA TRP A 465 39.42 22.04 -44.12
C TRP A 465 39.89 20.79 -44.87
N GLU A 466 40.69 19.93 -44.24
CA GLU A 466 41.14 18.67 -44.83
C GLU A 466 39.96 17.73 -45.13
N MET A 467 38.99 17.65 -44.20
CA MET A 467 37.78 16.85 -44.38
C MET A 467 36.95 17.30 -45.57
N VAL A 468 36.67 18.61 -45.69
CA VAL A 468 35.77 19.12 -46.74
C VAL A 468 36.46 19.23 -48.11
N LEU A 469 37.78 19.40 -48.14
CA LEU A 469 38.57 19.47 -49.38
C LEU A 469 39.17 18.13 -49.83
N ASN A 470 38.86 17.04 -49.13
CA ASN A 470 39.30 15.70 -49.51
C ASN A 470 38.96 15.42 -50.99
N PRO A 471 39.92 14.95 -51.82
CA PRO A 471 39.67 14.63 -53.22
C PRO A 471 38.54 13.62 -53.46
N GLU A 472 38.28 12.73 -52.49
CA GLU A 472 37.20 11.74 -52.52
C GLU A 472 35.82 12.33 -52.14
N ASN A 473 35.76 13.59 -51.68
CA ASN A 473 34.50 14.26 -51.35
C ASN A 473 33.78 14.75 -52.61
N GLU A 474 32.65 14.13 -52.94
CA GLU A 474 31.83 14.45 -54.11
C GLU A 474 31.31 15.92 -54.11
N PHE A 475 31.12 16.51 -52.94
CA PHE A 475 30.57 17.86 -52.77
C PHE A 475 31.62 18.98 -52.77
N ARG A 476 32.91 18.63 -52.91
CA ARG A 476 34.05 19.55 -52.80
C ARG A 476 33.94 20.77 -53.72
N ARG A 477 33.55 20.59 -54.99
CA ARG A 477 33.45 21.70 -55.96
C ARG A 477 32.39 22.72 -55.56
N GLN A 478 31.22 22.25 -55.17
CA GLN A 478 30.09 23.10 -54.77
C GLN A 478 30.43 23.96 -53.55
N LEU A 479 31.20 23.40 -52.60
CA LEU A 479 31.70 24.15 -51.47
C LEU A 479 32.71 25.23 -51.89
N ILE A 480 33.70 24.89 -52.73
CA ILE A 480 34.72 25.84 -53.22
C ILE A 480 34.05 27.04 -53.90
N ASP A 481 33.10 26.79 -54.80
CA ASP A 481 32.37 27.85 -55.50
C ASP A 481 31.65 28.81 -54.53
N GLN A 482 31.08 28.28 -53.44
CA GLN A 482 30.42 29.09 -52.41
C GLN A 482 31.42 29.84 -51.51
N VAL A 483 32.59 29.26 -51.20
CA VAL A 483 33.65 29.94 -50.45
C VAL A 483 34.17 31.13 -51.26
N GLU A 484 34.49 30.95 -52.54
CA GLU A 484 34.92 32.03 -53.44
C GLU A 484 33.85 33.12 -53.58
N SER A 485 32.58 32.73 -53.70
CA SER A 485 31.45 33.68 -53.75
C SER A 485 31.24 34.43 -52.43
N THR A 486 31.49 33.80 -51.28
CA THR A 486 31.31 34.41 -49.95
C THR A 486 32.48 35.36 -49.62
N GLU A 487 33.70 35.02 -50.04
CA GLU A 487 34.88 35.90 -49.96
C GLU A 487 34.77 37.13 -50.88
N GLY A 488 34.12 36.99 -52.04
CA GLY A 488 33.86 38.11 -52.96
C GLY A 488 33.05 39.26 -52.34
N ASN A 489 32.23 38.99 -51.32
CA ASN A 489 31.48 40.01 -50.57
C ASN A 489 32.23 40.57 -49.34
N SER A 490 33.34 39.94 -48.94
CA SER A 490 34.15 40.31 -47.76
C SER A 490 35.52 40.86 -48.15
N LEU A 491 35.64 41.37 -49.38
CA LEU A 491 36.88 41.82 -50.05
C LEU A 491 37.61 43.02 -49.41
N HIS A 492 37.28 43.42 -48.18
CA HIS A 492 38.04 44.44 -47.44
C HIS A 492 38.74 43.95 -46.18
N GLN A 493 38.52 42.73 -45.71
CA GLN A 493 39.32 42.19 -44.61
C GLN A 493 39.67 40.72 -44.83
N ARG A 494 40.99 40.45 -44.88
CA ARG A 494 41.67 39.14 -44.77
C ARG A 494 41.97 38.37 -46.07
N ARG A 495 42.89 38.91 -46.89
CA ARG A 495 43.70 38.12 -47.83
C ARG A 495 44.80 37.34 -47.07
N SER A 496 44.54 36.14 -46.54
CA SER A 496 45.63 35.20 -46.15
C SER A 496 45.24 33.74 -45.82
N TRP A 497 44.15 33.15 -46.32
CA TRP A 497 43.63 31.90 -45.70
C TRP A 497 43.33 30.71 -46.61
N ILE A 498 43.56 30.79 -47.92
CA ILE A 498 43.62 29.57 -48.76
C ILE A 498 45.06 29.04 -48.71
N PRO A 499 45.32 27.79 -48.29
CA PRO A 499 46.63 27.18 -48.45
C PRO A 499 46.99 27.22 -49.93
N ARG A 500 48.04 27.97 -50.28
CA ARG A 500 48.52 28.03 -51.66
C ARG A 500 48.79 26.59 -52.10
N ARG A 501 48.20 26.19 -53.23
CA ARG A 501 48.54 24.96 -53.97
C ARG A 501 50.06 24.73 -53.93
N PRO A 502 50.55 23.49 -53.76
CA PRO A 502 51.81 23.15 -54.38
C PRO A 502 51.56 23.17 -55.88
N ILE A 503 52.13 24.17 -56.54
CA ILE A 503 52.40 24.14 -57.96
C ILE A 503 53.42 23.00 -58.18
N ASN A 504 53.08 22.07 -59.08
CA ASN A 504 53.90 21.11 -59.85
C ASN A 504 53.76 19.60 -59.58
N ALA A 505 53.33 18.93 -60.67
CA ALA A 505 53.70 17.62 -61.26
C ALA A 505 52.53 16.62 -61.28
N ASN A 506 51.88 16.24 -62.40
CA ASN A 506 52.07 16.49 -63.84
C ASN A 506 50.72 16.84 -64.48
#